data_AF-A0A5E4KCT9-F1
#
_entry.id   AF-A0A5E4KCT9-F1
#
_cell.length_a   1.000
_cell.length_b   1.000
_cell.length_c   1.000
_cell.angle_alpha   90.00
_cell.angle_beta   90.00
_cell.angle_gamma   90.00
#
_symmetry.space_group_name_H-M   'P 1'
#
loop_
_entity.id
_entity.type
_entity.pdbx_description
1 polymer ?
#
loop_
_entity_poly.entity_id
_entity_poly.type
_entity_poly.pdbx_seq_one_letter_code
_entity_poly.pdbx_strand_id
1 'polypeptide(L)'
;MERFEEIRKKALELFDQRKIIMPTHAVRRMTERNILSSEIKLVLLHGSLYKQETDSCGDTRYTLRGWDYEGGNIRITFVIKEALIIITVIREEEI
;
A
#
# COMPACT_ATOMS: atom_id res chain seq x y z
N MET A 1 8.15 -2.50 -17.23
CA MET A 1 8.59 -2.27 -15.84
C MET A 1 8.46 -0.78 -15.46
N GLU A 2 8.80 0.14 -16.36
CA GLU A 2 8.74 1.61 -16.15
C GLU A 2 7.38 2.15 -15.69
N ARG A 3 6.27 1.71 -16.30
CA ARG A 3 4.92 2.20 -15.94
C ARG A 3 4.54 1.96 -14.48
N PHE A 4 4.93 0.83 -13.90
CA PHE A 4 4.64 0.56 -12.49
C PHE A 4 5.50 1.44 -11.57
N GLU A 5 6.76 1.68 -11.93
CA GLU A 5 7.67 2.54 -11.18
C GLU A 5 7.16 3.99 -11.10
N GLU A 6 6.58 4.52 -12.18
CA GLU A 6 5.91 5.82 -12.18
C GLU A 6 4.72 5.86 -11.22
N ILE A 7 3.90 4.81 -11.22
CA ILE A 7 2.76 4.68 -10.31
C ILE A 7 3.23 4.61 -8.85
N ARG A 8 4.29 3.83 -8.57
CA ARG A 8 4.89 3.73 -7.23
C ARG A 8 5.44 5.07 -6.76
N LYS A 9 6.15 5.80 -7.62
CA LYS A 9 6.64 7.16 -7.32
C LYS A 9 5.49 8.11 -7.01
N LYS A 10 4.43 8.10 -7.81
CA LYS A 10 3.23 8.94 -7.56
C LYS A 10 2.53 8.55 -6.26
N ALA A 11 2.41 7.25 -5.97
CA ALA A 11 1.84 6.76 -4.73
C ALA A 11 2.63 7.26 -3.51
N LEU A 12 3.96 7.18 -3.57
CA LEU A 12 4.86 7.68 -2.54
C LEU A 12 4.75 9.21 -2.36
N GLU A 13 4.68 9.97 -3.45
CA GLU A 13 4.50 11.42 -3.40
C GLU A 13 3.19 11.81 -2.70
N LEU A 14 2.08 11.17 -3.07
CA LEU A 14 0.78 11.42 -2.45
C LEU A 14 0.79 11.01 -0.97
N PHE A 15 1.48 9.92 -0.62
CA PHE A 15 1.67 9.49 0.75
C PHE A 15 2.42 10.54 1.57
N ASP A 16 3.55 11.04 1.06
CA ASP A 16 4.38 12.04 1.74
C ASP A 16 3.67 13.39 1.88
N GLN A 17 2.80 13.75 0.93
CA GLN A 17 1.92 14.91 1.01
C GLN A 17 0.72 14.72 1.96
N ARG A 18 0.61 13.57 2.64
CA ARG A 18 -0.53 13.17 3.49
C ARG A 18 -1.88 13.17 2.75
N LYS A 19 -1.86 12.99 1.43
CA LYS A 19 -3.05 12.86 0.57
C LYS A 19 -3.55 11.42 0.55
N ILE A 20 -3.76 10.86 1.74
CA ILE A 20 -4.07 9.45 1.96
C ILE A 20 -5.49 9.33 2.51
N ILE A 21 -6.27 8.42 1.92
CA ILE A 21 -7.51 7.94 2.52
C ILE A 21 -7.28 6.50 2.97
N MET A 22 -7.39 6.26 4.27
CA MET A 22 -7.41 4.90 4.81
C MET A 22 -8.83 4.54 5.19
N PRO A 23 -9.41 3.47 4.62
CA PRO A 23 -10.70 2.97 5.08
C PRO A 23 -10.65 2.61 6.57
N THR A 24 -11.76 2.80 7.29
CA THR A 24 -11.83 2.51 8.74
C THR A 24 -11.37 1.10 9.10
N HIS A 25 -11.71 0.11 8.27
CA HIS A 25 -11.27 -1.28 8.48
C HIS A 25 -9.76 -1.46 8.31
N ALA A 26 -9.11 -0.68 7.43
CA ALA A 26 -7.67 -0.71 7.24
C ALA A 26 -6.96 -0.07 8.44
N VAL A 27 -7.44 1.07 8.93
CA VAL A 27 -6.94 1.72 10.14
C VAL A 27 -7.01 0.78 11.33
N ARG A 28 -8.18 0.14 11.55
CA ARG A 28 -8.37 -0.83 12.63
C ARG A 28 -7.39 -1.99 12.54
N ARG A 29 -7.20 -2.58 11.35
CA ARG A 29 -6.23 -3.67 11.15
C ARG A 29 -4.79 -3.24 11.41
N MET A 30 -4.41 -2.03 11.00
CA MET A 30 -3.09 -1.51 11.30
C MET A 30 -2.86 -1.42 12.81
N THR A 31 -3.84 -0.89 13.55
CA THR A 31 -3.76 -0.83 15.02
C THR A 31 -3.70 -2.23 15.64
N GLU A 32 -4.58 -3.15 15.24
CA GLU A 32 -4.63 -4.52 15.76
C GLU A 32 -3.32 -5.29 15.51
N ARG A 33 -2.63 -5.00 14.40
CA ARG A 33 -1.42 -5.72 13.97
C ARG A 33 -0.14 -4.93 14.18
N ASN A 34 -0.21 -3.82 14.92
CA ASN A 34 0.90 -2.92 15.20
C ASN A 34 1.67 -2.48 13.94
N ILE A 35 0.94 -2.20 12.85
CA ILE A 35 1.54 -1.74 11.59
C ILE A 35 1.61 -0.22 11.60
N LEU A 36 2.82 0.29 11.46
CA LEU A 36 3.09 1.72 11.48
C LEU A 36 2.94 2.34 10.08
N SER A 37 2.53 3.60 10.05
CA SER A 37 2.47 4.37 8.79
C SER A 37 3.85 4.44 8.10
N SER A 38 4.93 4.48 8.87
CA SER A 38 6.31 4.44 8.36
C SER A 38 6.66 3.12 7.66
N GLU A 39 6.03 2.01 8.02
CA GLU A 39 6.20 0.72 7.35
C GLU A 39 5.48 0.68 6.00
N ILE A 40 4.32 1.34 5.89
CA ILE A 40 3.69 1.56 4.58
C ILE A 40 4.62 2.35 3.66
N LYS A 41 5.24 3.41 4.18
CA LYS A 41 6.24 4.18 3.43
C LYS A 41 7.42 3.32 3.01
N LEU A 42 7.91 2.45 3.89
CA LEU A 42 8.99 1.52 3.60
C LEU A 42 8.62 0.57 2.44
N VAL A 43 7.40 0.04 2.45
CA VAL A 43 6.88 -0.82 1.36
C VAL A 43 6.69 -0.02 0.06
N LEU A 44 6.27 1.25 0.11
CA LEU A 44 6.21 2.11 -1.08
C LEU A 44 7.59 2.42 -1.67
N LEU A 45 8.62 2.54 -0.82
CA LEU A 45 10.00 2.82 -1.24
C LEU A 45 10.70 1.59 -1.82
N HIS A 46 10.58 0.44 -1.15
CA HIS A 46 11.43 -0.72 -1.41
C HIS A 46 10.64 -1.99 -1.75
N GLY A 47 9.32 -1.98 -1.60
CA GLY A 47 8.49 -3.13 -1.90
C GLY A 47 8.45 -3.49 -3.37
N SER A 48 8.19 -4.77 -3.63
CA SER A 48 8.02 -5.34 -4.96
C SER A 48 6.55 -5.47 -5.32
N LEU A 49 6.21 -5.30 -6.61
CA LEU A 49 4.87 -5.54 -7.11
C LEU A 49 4.51 -7.01 -6.92
N TYR A 50 3.48 -7.27 -6.13
CA TYR A 50 2.92 -8.60 -5.89
C TYR A 50 1.78 -8.91 -6.85
N LYS A 51 0.87 -7.95 -7.06
CA LYS A 51 -0.34 -8.15 -7.88
C LYS A 51 -0.84 -6.84 -8.46
N GLN A 52 -1.38 -6.87 -9.68
CA GLN A 52 -2.11 -5.76 -10.29
C GLN A 52 -3.44 -6.30 -10.81
N GLU A 53 -4.55 -5.65 -10.43
CA GLU A 53 -5.90 -6.05 -10.86
C GLU A 53 -6.75 -4.82 -11.18
N THR A 54 -7.55 -4.92 -12.23
CA THR A 54 -8.59 -3.94 -12.53
C THR A 54 -9.90 -4.46 -11.97
N ASP A 55 -10.58 -3.67 -11.13
CA ASP A 55 -11.89 -4.05 -10.62
C ASP A 55 -13.02 -3.76 -11.63
N SER A 56 -14.24 -4.18 -11.29
CA SER A 56 -15.44 -3.99 -12.13
C SER A 56 -15.78 -2.52 -12.39
N CYS A 57 -15.24 -1.60 -11.60
CA CYS A 57 -15.44 -0.15 -11.75
C CYS A 57 -14.36 0.49 -12.64
N GLY A 58 -13.38 -0.29 -13.11
CA GLY A 58 -12.27 0.20 -13.93
C GLY A 58 -11.08 0.70 -13.12
N ASP A 59 -11.11 0.60 -11.78
CA ASP A 59 -10.00 1.04 -10.95
C ASP A 59 -8.87 0.00 -10.96
N THR A 60 -7.63 0.46 -11.14
CA THR A 60 -6.46 -0.42 -11.02
C THR A 60 -5.95 -0.45 -9.58
N ARG A 61 -5.99 -1.63 -8.98
CA ARG A 61 -5.44 -1.94 -7.65
C ARG A 61 -4.03 -2.50 -7.79
N TYR A 62 -3.10 -1.90 -7.07
CA TYR A 62 -1.72 -2.34 -7.00
C TYR A 62 -1.44 -2.91 -5.62
N THR A 63 -0.98 -4.15 -5.56
CA THR A 63 -0.56 -4.78 -4.31
C THR A 63 0.95 -4.89 -4.30
N LEU A 64 1.60 -4.32 -3.30
CA LEU A 64 3.03 -4.45 -3.05
C LEU A 64 3.26 -5.37 -1.87
N ARG A 65 4.36 -6.11 -1.93
CA ARG A 65 4.91 -6.88 -0.83
C ARG A 65 6.23 -6.26 -0.40
N GLY A 66 6.42 -6.13 0.90
CA GLY A 66 7.67 -5.73 1.53
C GLY A 66 7.70 -6.22 2.97
N TRP A 67 8.41 -5.50 3.82
CA TRP A 67 8.67 -5.90 5.20
C TRP A 67 8.40 -4.75 6.16
N ASP A 68 8.08 -5.07 7.41
CA ASP A 68 8.14 -4.11 8.53
C ASP A 68 9.58 -3.97 9.06
N TYR A 69 9.74 -3.16 10.11
CA TYR A 69 11.03 -2.97 10.78
C TYR A 69 11.54 -4.20 11.53
N GLU A 70 10.67 -5.19 11.81
CA GLU A 70 11.02 -6.45 12.46
C GLU A 70 11.30 -7.57 11.45
N GLY A 71 11.19 -7.28 10.14
CA GLY A 71 11.38 -8.26 9.06
C GLY A 71 10.13 -9.09 8.74
N GLY A 72 8.98 -8.80 9.37
CA GLY A 72 7.70 -9.41 9.09
C GLY A 72 7.14 -8.99 7.73
N ASN A 73 6.50 -9.94 7.02
CA ASN A 73 5.95 -9.68 5.70
C ASN A 73 4.70 -8.79 5.76
N ILE A 74 4.75 -7.66 5.05
CA ILE A 74 3.61 -6.77 4.86
C ILE A 74 3.21 -6.73 3.40
N ARG A 75 1.90 -6.82 3.15
CA ARG A 75 1.30 -6.45 1.87
C ARG A 75 0.50 -5.17 2.03
N ILE A 76 0.73 -4.21 1.14
CA ILE A 76 -0.13 -3.04 1.00
C ILE A 76 -0.83 -3.11 -0.35
N THR A 77 -2.12 -2.83 -0.38
CA THR A 77 -2.89 -2.67 -1.61
C THR A 77 -3.31 -1.22 -1.70
N PHE A 78 -3.08 -0.59 -2.85
CA PHE A 78 -3.48 0.79 -3.06
C PHE A 78 -4.13 1.05 -4.43
N VAL A 79 -4.91 2.12 -4.47
CA VAL A 79 -5.48 2.71 -5.69
C VAL A 79 -5.14 4.19 -5.69
N ILE A 80 -4.71 4.73 -6.83
CA ILE A 80 -4.60 6.17 -7.03
C ILE A 80 -5.89 6.64 -7.70
N LYS A 81 -6.66 7.47 -7.02
CA LYS A 81 -7.83 8.15 -7.59
C LYS A 81 -7.58 9.65 -7.55
N GLU A 82 -7.67 10.29 -8.70
CA GLU A 82 -7.43 11.72 -8.85
C GLU A 82 -6.06 12.13 -8.25
N ALA A 83 -6.07 12.79 -7.09
CA ALA A 83 -4.89 13.21 -6.33
C ALA A 83 -4.85 12.60 -4.91
N LEU A 84 -5.45 11.43 -4.72
CA LEU A 84 -5.52 10.72 -3.44
C LEU A 84 -5.04 9.28 -3.61
N ILE A 85 -4.39 8.75 -2.57
CA ILE A 85 -4.07 7.33 -2.47
C ILE A 85 -4.95 6.65 -1.43
N ILE A 86 -5.65 5.59 -1.84
CA ILE A 86 -6.42 4.73 -0.94
C ILE A 86 -5.55 3.53 -0.60
N ILE A 87 -5.26 3.28 0.68
CA ILE A 87 -4.36 2.19 1.11
C ILE A 87 -5.08 1.23 2.04
N THR A 88 -4.95 -0.06 1.75
CA THR A 88 -5.34 -1.17 2.62
C THR A 88 -4.10 -1.98 2.97
N VAL A 89 -3.98 -2.44 4.22
CA VAL A 89 -2.83 -3.22 4.68
C VAL A 89 -3.23 -4.62 5.12
N ILE A 90 -2.39 -5.60 4.77
CA ILE A 90 -2.53 -7.00 5.12
C ILE A 90 -1.16 -7.50 5.59
N ARG A 91 -1.00 -7.83 6.88
CA ARG A 91 0.11 -8.68 7.35
C ARG A 91 -0.18 -10.13 6.96
N GLU A 92 0.76 -10.82 6.33
CA GLU A 92 0.68 -12.27 6.20
C GLU A 92 1.03 -12.85 7.57
N GLU A 93 0.02 -13.24 8.35
CA GLU A 93 0.27 -14.26 9.38
C GLU A 93 0.45 -15.58 8.60
N GLU A 94 1.56 -16.28 8.86
CA GLU A 94 1.78 -17.63 8.36
C GLU A 94 0.53 -18.48 8.66
N ILE A 95 0.02 -19.17 7.63
CA ILE A 95 -1.04 -20.18 7.76
C ILE A 95 -0.51 -21.32 8.62
#